data_AF-A0A0P0IBP6-F1
#
_entry.id   AF-A0A0P0IBP6-F1
#
_cell.length_a   1.000
_cell.length_b   1.000
_cell.length_c   1.000
_cell.angle_alpha   90.00
_cell.angle_beta   90.00
_cell.angle_gamma   90.00
#
_symmetry.space_group_name_H-M   'P 1'
#
loop_
_entity.id
_entity.type
_entity.pdbx_description
1 polymer ?
#
loop_
_entity_poly.entity_id
_entity_poly.type
_entity_poly.pdbx_seq_one_letter_code
_entity_poly.pdbx_strand_id
1 'polypeptide(L)'
;MIGMSQERLGDSLGITFQQVQKYEKGTNRIGASRLQQISKTLGVPVSFFFEGAPEIDGSEVGFAEGSSPPYVSEFLSTAEGLSLTRAFTRIRDARVRRRIVELVEVLGEQNAELAN
;
A
#
# COMPACT_ATOMS: atom_id res chain seq x y z
N MET A 1 18.84 7.31 -24.15
CA MET A 1 18.36 6.00 -23.68
C MET A 1 19.59 5.15 -23.40
N ILE A 2 19.74 4.65 -22.16
CA ILE A 2 20.82 3.71 -21.82
C ILE A 2 20.61 2.47 -22.68
N GLY A 3 21.58 2.09 -23.52
CA GLY A 3 21.42 1.08 -24.59
C GLY A 3 21.25 -0.37 -24.13
N MET A 4 20.67 -0.60 -22.95
CA MET A 4 20.43 -1.92 -22.38
C MET A 4 19.00 -2.38 -22.70
N SER A 5 18.83 -3.61 -23.17
CA SER A 5 17.49 -4.19 -23.34
C SER A 5 16.86 -4.54 -21.99
N GLN A 6 15.53 -4.47 -21.92
CA GLN A 6 14.77 -4.84 -20.72
C GLN A 6 14.97 -6.31 -20.35
N GLU A 7 15.19 -7.21 -21.32
CA GLU A 7 15.53 -8.61 -21.07
C GLU A 7 16.86 -8.73 -20.32
N ARG A 8 17.90 -8.03 -20.79
CA ARG A 8 19.21 -8.01 -20.12
C ARG A 8 19.12 -7.40 -18.72
N LEU A 9 18.31 -6.36 -18.54
CA LEU A 9 18.06 -5.78 -17.22
C LEU A 9 17.34 -6.78 -16.31
N GLY A 10 16.32 -7.46 -16.81
CA GLY A 10 15.59 -8.51 -16.10
C GLY A 10 16.51 -9.63 -15.62
N ASP A 11 17.34 -10.16 -16.53
CA ASP A 11 18.32 -11.21 -16.24
C ASP A 11 19.29 -10.78 -15.12
N SER A 12 19.81 -9.55 -15.18
CA SER A 12 20.73 -9.02 -14.16
C SER A 12 20.09 -8.85 -12.78
N LEU A 13 18.76 -8.69 -12.74
CA LEU A 13 17.99 -8.47 -11.51
C LEU A 13 17.31 -9.74 -10.99
N GLY A 14 17.40 -10.85 -11.74
CA GLY A 14 16.70 -12.10 -11.46
C GLY A 14 15.18 -11.97 -11.55
N ILE A 15 14.67 -11.11 -12.44
CA ILE A 15 13.24 -10.89 -12.67
C ILE A 15 12.90 -11.04 -14.15
N THR A 16 11.64 -11.30 -14.47
CA THR A 16 11.23 -11.45 -15.88
C THR A 16 11.19 -10.10 -16.60
N PHE A 17 11.33 -10.14 -17.92
CA PHE A 17 11.12 -8.98 -18.79
C PHE A 17 9.75 -8.30 -18.54
N GLN A 18 8.69 -9.07 -18.33
CA GLN A 18 7.37 -8.49 -18.04
C GLN A 18 7.36 -7.71 -16.71
N GLN A 19 8.16 -8.13 -15.73
CA GLN A 19 8.28 -7.40 -14.46
C GLN A 19 9.01 -6.05 -14.66
N VAL A 20 10.07 -6.03 -15.49
CA VAL A 20 10.74 -4.78 -15.87
C VAL A 20 9.76 -3.83 -16.57
N GLN A 21 8.93 -4.34 -17.49
CA GLN A 21 7.88 -3.53 -18.12
C GLN A 21 6.87 -2.97 -17.12
N LYS A 22 6.50 -3.72 -16.08
CA LYS A 22 5.59 -3.23 -15.04
C LYS A 22 6.22 -2.11 -14.20
N TYR A 23 7.53 -2.17 -13.96
CA TYR A 23 8.26 -1.09 -13.30
C TYR A 23 8.31 0.18 -14.16
N GLU A 24 8.63 0.05 -15.45
CA GLU A 24 8.66 1.20 -16.37
C GLU A 24 7.29 1.85 -16.54
N LYS A 25 6.22 1.05 -16.57
CA LYS A 25 4.84 1.55 -16.64
C LYS A 25 4.30 2.06 -15.30
N GLY A 26 5.05 1.90 -14.21
CA GLY A 26 4.62 2.26 -12.86
C GLY A 26 3.45 1.41 -12.31
N THR A 27 3.08 0.32 -12.99
CA THR A 27 2.00 -0.57 -12.51
C THR A 27 2.44 -1.42 -11.33
N ASN A 28 3.75 -1.62 -11.17
CA ASN A 28 4.35 -2.16 -9.97
C ASN A 28 5.30 -1.13 -9.35
N ARG A 29 5.18 -0.90 -8.04
CA ARG A 29 6.15 -0.10 -7.28
C ARG A 29 7.48 -0.85 -7.13
N ILE A 30 8.57 -0.09 -7.05
CA ILE A 30 9.92 -0.59 -6.86
C ILE A 30 10.35 -0.28 -5.42
N GLY A 31 10.66 -1.31 -4.63
CA GLY A 31 11.22 -1.10 -3.30
C GLY A 31 12.64 -0.50 -3.36
N ALA A 32 13.04 0.25 -2.32
CA ALA A 32 14.33 0.96 -2.29
C ALA A 32 15.56 0.07 -2.58
N SER A 33 15.58 -1.14 -2.02
CA SER A 33 16.66 -2.12 -2.28
C SER A 33 16.74 -2.50 -3.77
N ARG A 34 15.58 -2.69 -4.41
CA ARG A 34 15.51 -3.02 -5.84
C ARG A 34 15.93 -1.83 -6.70
N LEU A 35 15.50 -0.61 -6.34
CA LEU A 35 15.90 0.61 -7.04
C LEU A 35 17.43 0.82 -6.96
N GLN A 36 18.05 0.52 -5.82
CA GLN A 36 19.51 0.53 -5.68
C GLN A 36 20.20 -0.50 -6.58
N GLN A 37 19.64 -1.70 -6.72
CA GLN A 37 20.19 -2.70 -7.65
C GLN A 37 20.10 -2.23 -9.10
N ILE A 38 18.96 -1.67 -9.49
CA ILE A 38 18.74 -1.10 -10.83
C ILE A 38 19.75 0.03 -11.10
N SER A 39 19.98 0.92 -10.13
CA SER A 39 20.95 2.01 -10.28
C SER A 39 22.37 1.49 -10.51
N LYS A 40 22.78 0.44 -9.78
CA LYS A 40 24.07 -0.23 -9.97
C LYS A 40 24.19 -0.89 -11.35
N THR A 41 23.16 -1.62 -11.78
CA THR A 41 23.15 -2.27 -13.10
C THR A 41 23.24 -1.26 -14.24
N LEU A 42 22.51 -0.15 -14.12
CA LEU A 42 22.49 0.91 -15.14
C LEU A 42 23.68 1.86 -15.05
N GLY A 43 24.51 1.75 -14.01
CA GLY A 43 25.69 2.61 -13.81
C GLY A 43 25.35 4.07 -13.51
N VAL A 44 24.18 4.33 -12.91
CA VAL A 44 23.70 5.69 -12.59
C VAL A 44 23.51 5.86 -11.08
N PRO A 45 23.68 7.08 -10.53
CA PRO A 45 23.28 7.37 -9.16
C PRO A 45 21.80 7.10 -8.94
N VAL A 46 21.40 6.67 -7.73
CA VAL A 46 19.97 6.40 -7.43
C VAL A 46 19.11 7.66 -7.56
N SER A 47 19.68 8.85 -7.38
CA SER A 47 19.01 10.15 -7.57
C SER A 47 18.54 10.38 -9.00
N PHE A 48 19.15 9.72 -10.00
CA PHE A 48 18.74 9.79 -11.41
C PHE A 48 17.26 9.45 -11.61
N PHE A 49 16.71 8.52 -10.82
CA PHE A 49 15.30 8.10 -10.93
C PHE A 49 14.30 9.10 -10.34
N PHE A 50 14.79 10.14 -9.65
CA PHE A 50 13.96 11.16 -9.01
C PHE A 50 14.16 12.55 -9.63
N GLU A 51 15.06 12.69 -10.60
CA GLU A 51 15.32 13.96 -11.27
C GLU A 51 14.09 14.38 -12.09
N GLY A 52 13.49 15.53 -11.72
CA GLY A 52 12.25 16.01 -12.33
C GLY A 52 10.98 15.29 -11.87
N ALA A 53 11.06 14.39 -10.88
CA ALA A 53 9.88 13.85 -10.23
C ALA A 53 9.19 14.94 -9.39
N PRO A 54 7.84 14.94 -9.31
CA PRO A 54 7.14 15.81 -8.37
C PRO A 54 7.65 15.53 -6.95
N GLU A 55 7.84 16.58 -6.15
CA GLU A 55 8.18 16.42 -4.74
C GLU A 55 7.10 15.58 -4.08
N ILE A 56 7.47 14.38 -3.64
CA ILE A 56 6.61 13.55 -2.81
C ILE A 56 6.70 14.17 -1.43
N ASP A 57 5.68 14.94 -1.07
CA ASP A 57 5.54 15.50 0.27
C ASP A 57 5.66 14.34 1.27
N GLY A 58 6.55 14.47 2.25
CA GLY A 58 7.04 13.37 3.09
C GLY A 58 6.01 12.69 4.00
N SER A 59 4.72 12.91 3.77
CA SER A 59 3.59 12.35 4.49
C SER A 59 3.25 10.90 4.09
N GLU A 60 3.77 10.40 2.96
CA GLU A 60 3.50 9.02 2.48
C GLU A 60 4.70 8.05 2.55
N VAL A 61 5.70 8.30 3.40
CA VAL A 61 6.78 7.32 3.63
C VAL A 61 6.35 6.29 4.67
N GLY A 62 5.36 5.47 4.31
CA GLY A 62 4.84 4.38 5.13
C GLY A 62 4.87 3.05 4.38
N PHE A 63 5.39 2.00 5.04
CA PHE A 63 5.29 0.60 4.63
C PHE A 63 3.83 0.10 4.64
N ALA A 64 2.96 0.69 3.81
CA ALA A 64 1.60 0.25 3.61
C ALA A 64 1.46 -0.33 2.20
N GLU A 65 1.45 -1.65 2.10
CA GLU A 65 0.80 -2.33 0.99
C GLU A 65 -0.64 -1.85 0.90
N GLY A 66 -0.97 -1.18 -0.21
CA GLY A 66 -2.32 -0.69 -0.50
C GLY A 66 -2.72 0.51 0.36
N SER A 67 -3.08 1.61 -0.29
CA SER A 67 -3.86 2.65 0.39
C SER A 67 -5.09 1.95 1.00
N SER A 68 -5.14 1.85 2.33
CA SER A 68 -6.33 1.35 3.00
C SER A 68 -7.52 2.18 2.53
N PRO A 69 -8.70 1.58 2.27
CA PRO A 69 -9.85 2.35 1.83
C PRO A 69 -10.05 3.60 2.70
N PRO A 70 -10.46 4.75 2.13
CA PRO A 70 -10.54 6.01 2.88
C PRO A 70 -11.30 5.90 4.21
N TYR A 71 -12.37 5.09 4.26
CA TYR A 71 -13.15 4.83 5.47
C TYR A 71 -12.35 4.15 6.59
N VAL A 72 -11.34 3.33 6.27
CA VAL A 72 -10.47 2.67 7.26
C VAL A 72 -9.54 3.69 7.91
N SER A 73 -8.97 4.59 7.10
CA SER A 73 -8.11 5.67 7.60
C SER A 73 -8.90 6.64 8.49
N GLU A 74 -10.08 7.05 8.02
CA GLU A 74 -11.01 7.90 8.77
C GLU A 74 -11.42 7.24 10.09
N PHE A 75 -11.84 5.98 10.06
CA PHE A 75 -12.21 5.23 11.26
C PHE A 75 -11.05 5.15 12.27
N LEU A 76 -9.83 4.82 11.83
CA LEU A 76 -8.67 4.71 12.71
C LEU A 76 -8.19 6.06 13.27
N SER A 77 -8.59 7.17 12.67
CA SER A 77 -8.29 8.52 13.17
C SER A 77 -9.18 8.94 14.36
N THR A 78 -10.26 8.21 14.63
CA THR A 78 -11.15 8.46 15.77
C THR A 78 -10.69 7.73 17.03
N ALA A 79 -10.97 8.31 18.21
CA ALA A 79 -10.66 7.69 19.49
C ALA A 79 -11.48 6.39 19.70
N GLU A 80 -12.74 6.42 19.27
CA GLU A 80 -13.68 5.30 19.30
C GLU A 80 -13.20 4.16 18.39
N GLY A 81 -12.78 4.48 17.17
CA GLY A 81 -12.31 3.49 16.21
C GLY A 81 -11.05 2.75 16.71
N LEU A 82 -10.07 3.49 17.24
CA LEU A 82 -8.88 2.88 17.83
C LEU A 82 -9.20 2.01 19.06
N SER A 83 -10.12 2.47 19.91
CA SER A 83 -10.60 1.72 21.07
C SER A 83 -11.29 0.41 20.66
N LEU A 84 -12.18 0.49 19.66
CA LEU A 84 -12.88 -0.66 19.10
C LEU A 84 -11.91 -1.66 18.48
N THR A 85 -10.95 -1.23 17.66
CA THR A 85 -9.92 -2.12 17.10
C THR A 85 -9.13 -2.83 18.20
N ARG A 86 -8.70 -2.11 19.23
CA ARG A 86 -7.95 -2.69 20.36
C ARG A 86 -8.79 -3.69 21.15
N ALA A 87 -10.07 -3.41 21.38
CA ALA A 87 -10.97 -4.32 22.09
C ALA A 87 -11.28 -5.56 21.24
N PHE A 88 -11.62 -5.37 19.96
CA PHE A 88 -12.02 -6.43 19.05
C PHE A 88 -10.90 -7.44 18.77
N THR A 89 -9.65 -6.97 18.64
CA THR A 89 -8.47 -7.84 18.42
C THR A 89 -8.19 -8.79 19.58
N ARG A 90 -8.60 -8.46 20.82
CA ARG A 90 -8.44 -9.32 22.01
C ARG A 90 -9.43 -10.49 22.03
N ILE A 91 -10.52 -10.40 21.30
CA ILE A 91 -11.53 -11.46 21.22
C ILE A 91 -10.97 -12.58 20.36
N ARG A 92 -10.72 -13.77 20.92
CA ARG A 92 -10.17 -14.90 20.16
C ARG A 92 -11.24 -15.77 19.50
N ASP A 93 -12.44 -15.78 20.05
CA ASP A 93 -13.55 -16.58 19.53
C ASP A 93 -14.17 -15.92 18.29
N ALA A 94 -14.10 -16.63 17.16
CA ALA A 94 -14.65 -16.18 15.88
C ALA A 94 -16.19 -16.02 15.92
N ARG A 95 -16.89 -16.83 16.71
CA ARG A 95 -18.36 -16.72 16.86
C ARG A 95 -18.73 -15.43 17.58
N VAL A 96 -17.95 -15.03 18.58
CA VAL A 96 -18.16 -13.76 19.30
C VAL A 96 -17.87 -12.58 18.38
N ARG A 97 -16.76 -12.62 17.64
CA ARG A 97 -16.44 -11.59 16.63
C ARG A 97 -17.57 -11.40 15.63
N ARG A 98 -18.13 -12.49 15.11
CA ARG A 98 -19.23 -12.46 14.15
C ARG A 98 -20.48 -11.76 14.71
N ARG A 99 -20.89 -12.13 15.93
CA ARG A 99 -22.06 -11.52 16.60
C ARG A 99 -21.89 -10.02 16.86
N ILE A 100 -20.66 -9.57 17.11
CA ILE A 100 -20.36 -8.14 17.31
C ILE A 100 -20.48 -7.39 15.98
N VAL A 101 -19.97 -7.95 14.89
CA VAL A 101 -20.11 -7.35 13.55
C VAL A 101 -21.60 -7.24 13.18
N GLU A 102 -22.36 -8.32 13.33
CA GLU A 102 -23.81 -8.34 13.08
C GLU A 102 -24.55 -7.27 13.90
N LEU A 103 -24.20 -7.09 15.18
CA LEU A 103 -24.78 -6.04 16.02
C LEU A 103 -24.46 -4.63 15.50
N VAL A 104 -23.22 -4.38 15.10
CA VAL A 104 -22.80 -3.07 14.58
C VAL A 104 -23.50 -2.75 13.25
N GLU A 105 -23.68 -3.75 12.38
CA GLU A 105 -24.42 -3.63 11.12
C GLU A 105 -25.89 -3.25 11.38
N VAL A 106 -26.59 -3.99 12.25
CA VAL A 106 -28.00 -3.72 12.58
C VAL A 106 -28.21 -2.32 13.17
N LEU A 107 -27.33 -1.89 14.08
CA LEU A 107 -27.43 -0.56 14.66
C LEU A 107 -27.13 0.55 13.65
N GLY A 108 -26.23 0.30 12.69
CA GLY A 108 -25.94 1.23 11.59
C GLY A 108 -27.14 1.40 10.65
N GLU A 109 -27.80 0.30 10.29
CA GLU A 109 -29.00 0.31 9.44
C GLU A 109 -30.18 1.04 10.12
N GLN A 110 -30.44 0.75 11.39
CA GLN A 110 -31.51 1.41 12.16
C GLN A 110 -31.33 2.94 12.28
N ASN A 111 -30.09 3.41 12.42
CA ASN A 111 -29.82 4.83 12.53
C ASN A 111 -29.97 5.55 11.18
N ALA A 112 -29.74 4.85 10.05
CA ALA A 112 -29.97 5.39 8.72
C ALA A 112 -31.47 5.50 8.37
N GLU A 113 -32.29 4.58 8.89
CA GLU A 113 -33.75 4.63 8.72
C GLU A 113 -34.43 5.76 9.51
N LEU A 114 -33.89 6.14 10.67
CA LEU A 114 -34.42 7.22 11.51
C LEU A 114 -34.01 8.63 11.06
N ALA A 115 -33.03 8.74 10.17
CA ALA A 115 -32.51 10.01 9.64
C ALA A 115 -33.18 10.46 8.32
N ASN A 116 -34.11 9.65 7.79
CA ASN A 116 -34.95 9.94 6.61
C ASN A 116 -36.41 10.18 7.02
#